data_AF-A0A9X8YMI5-F1
#
_entry.id   AF-A0A9X8YMI5-F1
#
_cell.length_a   1.000
_cell.length_b   1.000
_cell.length_c   1.000
_cell.angle_alpha   90.00
_cell.angle_beta   90.00
_cell.angle_gamma   90.00
#
_symmetry.space_group_name_H-M   'P 1'
#
loop_
_entity.id
_entity.type
_entity.pdbx_description
1 polymer ?
#
loop_
_entity_poly.entity_id
_entity_poly.type
_entity_poly.pdbx_seq_one_letter_code
_entity_poly.pdbx_strand_id
1 'polypeptide(L)'
;VQILLQDYRDLPSACDRIVSVGMFEHVGPKNYRTYFDVVERNLAPHGLFLLHTIGSNKTDMNVDPWINKYIFPNGCLPSVRHIAEASEGHFVMEDWHNIGADYDRTLMAWFERFKQAWPQLAERYSERFERMFSYYLNACAG
;
A
#
# COMPACT_ATOMS: atom_id res chain seq x y z
N VAL A 1 -15.50 8.03 16.18
CA VAL A 1 -14.33 7.94 15.28
C VAL A 1 -13.55 9.23 15.40
N GLN A 2 -12.24 9.16 15.64
CA GLN A 2 -11.35 10.31 15.68
C GLN A 2 -10.36 10.19 14.51
N ILE A 3 -10.21 11.26 13.74
CA ILE A 3 -9.26 11.33 12.62
C ILE A 3 -8.13 12.26 13.01
N LEU A 4 -6.90 11.78 12.92
CA LEU A 4 -5.71 12.50 13.33
C LEU A 4 -4.88 12.84 12.09
N LEU A 5 -4.67 14.13 11.84
CA LEU A 5 -3.72 14.59 10.82
C LEU A 5 -2.34 14.70 11.46
N GLN A 6 -1.62 13.59 11.49
CA GLN A 6 -0.28 13.49 12.06
C GLN A 6 0.52 12.36 11.43
N ASP A 7 1.80 12.28 11.77
CA ASP A 7 2.63 11.14 11.43
C ASP A 7 2.28 9.93 12.32
N TYR A 8 2.14 8.74 11.72
CA TYR A 8 1.88 7.52 12.48
C TYR A 8 3.03 7.20 13.45
N ARG A 9 4.25 7.68 13.17
CA ARG A 9 5.42 7.51 14.02
C ARG A 9 5.29 8.21 15.38
N ASP A 10 4.41 9.21 15.47
CA ASP A 10 4.16 10.03 16.66
C ASP A 10 2.87 9.63 17.39
N LEU A 11 2.28 8.48 17.07
CA LEU A 11 1.02 8.04 17.69
C LEU A 11 1.12 8.00 19.23
N PRO A 12 0.11 8.57 19.94
CA PRO A 12 0.20 8.85 21.37
C PRO A 12 -0.31 7.73 22.29
N SER A 13 -0.94 6.67 21.76
CA SER A 13 -1.65 5.68 22.59
C SER A 13 -1.72 4.29 21.98
N ALA A 14 -1.74 3.27 22.84
CA ALA A 14 -1.96 1.88 22.44
C ALA A 14 -3.42 1.61 22.07
N CYS A 15 -3.63 0.75 21.08
CA CYS A 15 -4.91 0.26 20.60
C CYS A 15 -5.01 -1.26 20.82
N ASP A 16 -6.22 -1.78 21.07
CA ASP A 16 -6.43 -3.23 21.14
C ASP A 16 -6.17 -3.91 19.80
N ARG A 17 -6.40 -3.21 18.69
CA ARG A 17 -6.29 -3.71 17.32
C ARG A 17 -5.71 -2.62 16.43
N ILE A 18 -4.84 -3.00 15.51
CA ILE A 18 -4.28 -2.09 14.49
C ILE A 18 -4.53 -2.69 13.10
N VAL A 19 -4.92 -1.84 12.16
CA VAL A 19 -5.03 -2.19 10.74
C VAL A 19 -4.31 -1.14 9.91
N SER A 20 -3.56 -1.59 8.91
CA SER A 20 -2.85 -0.72 7.97
C SER A 20 -3.08 -1.21 6.55
N VAL A 21 -3.66 -0.35 5.71
CA VAL A 21 -4.06 -0.69 4.34
C VAL A 21 -3.42 0.29 3.36
N GLY A 22 -2.60 -0.22 2.44
CA GLY A 22 -2.10 0.56 1.28
C GLY A 22 -1.18 1.73 1.62
N MET A 23 -0.55 1.72 2.79
CA MET A 23 0.44 2.75 3.18
C MET A 23 1.87 2.20 3.26
N PHE A 24 2.03 0.89 3.41
CA PHE A 24 3.32 0.27 3.72
C PHE A 24 4.26 0.28 2.50
N GLU A 25 3.68 0.26 1.30
CA GLU A 25 4.33 0.47 0.01
C GLU A 25 5.05 1.82 -0.08
N HIS A 26 4.68 2.79 0.77
CA HIS A 26 5.27 4.14 0.81
C HIS A 26 6.24 4.34 1.97
N VAL A 27 6.41 3.34 2.85
CA VAL A 27 7.36 3.41 3.97
C VAL A 27 8.80 3.27 3.47
N GLY A 28 8.99 2.39 2.47
CA GLY A 28 10.29 2.06 1.92
C GLY A 28 11.12 1.13 2.82
N PRO A 29 11.90 0.20 2.25
CA PRO A 29 12.49 -0.91 2.99
C PRO A 29 13.52 -0.52 4.05
N LYS A 30 14.14 0.66 3.91
CA LYS A 30 15.03 1.22 4.94
C LYS A 30 14.32 1.52 6.27
N ASN A 31 12.99 1.63 6.24
CA ASN A 31 12.18 2.06 7.38
C ASN A 31 11.21 0.96 7.86
N TYR A 32 11.24 -0.25 7.29
CA TYR A 32 10.30 -1.32 7.68
C TYR A 32 10.46 -1.71 9.15
N ARG A 33 11.69 -1.76 9.68
CA ARG A 33 11.91 -2.02 11.11
C ARG A 33 11.21 -0.96 11.98
N THR A 34 11.46 0.32 11.70
CA THR A 34 10.80 1.44 12.40
C THR A 34 9.28 1.35 12.31
N TYR A 35 8.73 0.90 11.18
CA TYR A 35 7.30 0.71 11.04
C TYR A 35 6.76 -0.33 12.03
N PHE A 36 7.39 -1.51 12.12
CA PHE A 36 6.98 -2.55 13.07
C PHE A 36 7.24 -2.14 14.54
N ASP A 37 8.32 -1.41 14.83
CA ASP A 37 8.57 -0.83 16.16
C ASP A 37 7.39 0.07 16.59
N VAL A 38 6.88 0.90 15.67
CA VAL A 38 5.75 1.79 15.94
C VAL A 38 4.46 1.00 16.12
N VAL A 39 4.21 -0.02 15.31
CA VAL A 39 3.02 -0.88 15.46
C VAL A 39 3.06 -1.57 16.83
N GLU A 40 4.19 -2.16 17.23
CA GLU A 40 4.35 -2.86 18.51
C GLU A 40 4.14 -1.91 19.69
N ARG A 41 4.77 -0.73 19.67
CA ARG A 41 4.61 0.29 20.71
C ARG A 41 3.15 0.69 20.94
N ASN A 42 2.34 0.66 19.87
CA ASN A 42 0.94 1.09 19.89
C ASN A 42 -0.05 -0.08 19.91
N LEU A 43 0.39 -1.34 20.08
CA LEU A 43 -0.50 -2.48 20.21
C LEU A 43 -0.58 -2.91 21.68
N ALA A 44 -1.79 -3.02 22.21
CA ALA A 44 -2.00 -3.53 23.56
C ALA A 44 -1.51 -5.00 23.68
N PRO A 45 -1.13 -5.48 24.87
CA PRO A 45 -0.87 -6.90 25.09
C PRO A 45 -2.06 -7.75 24.62
N HIS A 46 -1.78 -8.85 23.92
CA HIS A 46 -2.80 -9.71 23.27
C HIS A 46 -3.62 -9.02 22.17
N GLY A 47 -3.15 -7.88 21.65
CA GLY A 47 -3.71 -7.23 20.48
C GLY A 47 -3.45 -7.99 19.18
N LEU A 48 -4.19 -7.63 18.14
CA LEU A 48 -3.98 -8.16 16.78
C LEU A 48 -3.68 -7.02 15.81
N PHE A 49 -2.72 -7.26 14.92
CA PHE A 49 -2.34 -6.36 13.85
C PHE A 49 -2.63 -7.01 12.50
N LEU A 50 -3.28 -6.26 11.60
CA LEU A 50 -3.47 -6.64 10.20
C LEU A 50 -2.73 -5.67 9.28
N LEU A 51 -1.75 -6.21 8.56
CA LEU A 51 -1.07 -5.53 7.45
C LEU A 51 -1.69 -5.94 6.12
N HIS A 52 -2.26 -4.98 5.38
CA HIS A 52 -2.71 -5.15 4.00
C HIS A 52 -1.84 -4.30 3.08
N THR A 53 -1.05 -4.94 2.22
CA THR A 53 -0.09 -4.31 1.33
C THR A 53 -0.02 -5.04 0.00
N ILE A 54 0.20 -4.30 -1.09
CA ILE A 54 0.71 -4.86 -2.34
C ILE A 54 2.12 -5.42 -2.05
N GLY A 55 2.48 -6.51 -2.72
CA GLY A 55 3.77 -7.18 -2.53
C GLY A 55 4.47 -7.52 -3.84
N SER A 56 5.79 -7.68 -3.74
CA SER A 56 6.67 -8.20 -4.80
C SER A 56 7.06 -9.65 -4.52
N ASN A 57 7.19 -10.45 -5.56
CA ASN A 57 7.73 -11.81 -5.47
C ASN A 57 9.27 -11.85 -5.45
N LYS A 58 9.94 -10.69 -5.53
CA LYS A 58 11.39 -10.55 -5.49
C LYS A 58 11.80 -9.58 -4.39
N THR A 59 12.92 -9.89 -3.74
CA THR A 59 13.53 -9.00 -2.75
C THR A 59 14.54 -8.12 -3.46
N ASP A 60 14.11 -6.92 -3.81
CA ASP A 60 14.98 -5.88 -4.37
C ASP A 60 14.43 -4.48 -4.02
N MET A 61 15.11 -3.46 -4.51
CA MET A 61 14.72 -2.05 -4.37
C MET A 61 14.11 -1.51 -5.66
N ASN A 62 13.75 -2.40 -6.60
CA ASN A 62 13.35 -1.98 -7.93
C ASN A 62 11.93 -1.45 -7.89
N VAL A 63 11.76 -0.27 -8.48
CA VAL A 63 10.46 0.35 -8.69
C VAL A 63 10.31 0.50 -10.19
N ASP A 64 9.15 0.15 -10.74
CA ASP A 64 8.87 0.41 -12.15
C ASP A 64 9.10 1.92 -12.43
N PRO A 65 10.02 2.27 -13.36
CA PRO A 65 10.40 3.67 -13.55
C PRO A 65 9.24 4.54 -14.01
N TRP A 66 8.26 3.97 -14.73
CA TRP A 66 7.10 4.70 -15.20
C TRP A 66 6.14 4.99 -14.04
N ILE A 67 5.83 3.99 -13.20
CA ILE A 67 5.00 4.13 -12.00
C ILE A 67 5.63 5.12 -11.03
N ASN A 68 6.94 5.03 -10.77
CA ASN A 68 7.65 5.97 -9.89
C ASN A 68 7.57 7.41 -10.41
N LYS A 69 7.66 7.61 -11.72
CA LYS A 69 7.65 8.96 -12.32
C LYS A 69 6.25 9.57 -12.35
N TYR A 70 5.22 8.78 -12.64
CA TYR A 70 3.90 9.32 -13.00
C TYR A 70 2.80 9.08 -11.95
N ILE A 71 2.92 8.04 -11.12
CA ILE A 71 1.82 7.61 -10.24
C ILE A 71 2.25 7.63 -8.76
N PHE A 72 3.28 6.85 -8.39
CA PHE A 72 3.71 6.68 -7.01
C PHE A 72 5.20 6.98 -6.84
N PRO A 73 5.58 8.26 -6.77
CA PRO A 73 6.94 8.64 -6.38
C PRO A 73 7.26 8.05 -5.00
N ASN A 74 8.44 7.43 -4.88
CA ASN A 74 8.93 6.76 -3.68
C ASN A 74 8.19 5.47 -3.27
N GLY A 75 7.27 4.96 -4.09
CA GLY A 75 6.67 3.65 -3.84
C GLY A 75 7.71 2.55 -3.99
N CYS A 76 7.79 1.61 -3.03
CA CYS A 76 8.63 0.43 -3.10
C CYS A 76 7.85 -0.75 -2.56
N LEU A 77 7.69 -1.79 -3.38
CA LEU A 77 6.90 -2.95 -2.98
C LEU A 77 7.72 -3.85 -2.04
N PRO A 78 7.19 -4.22 -0.87
CA PRO A 78 7.85 -5.19 0.00
C PRO A 78 7.80 -6.59 -0.61
N SER A 79 8.83 -7.41 -0.34
CA SER A 79 8.75 -8.84 -0.56
C SER A 79 8.27 -9.54 0.71
N VAL A 80 7.88 -10.82 0.58
CA VAL A 80 7.59 -11.67 1.75
C VAL A 80 8.78 -11.68 2.72
N ARG A 81 10.00 -11.78 2.19
CA ARG A 81 11.24 -11.77 2.98
C ARG A 81 11.42 -10.44 3.72
N HIS A 82 11.21 -9.30 3.05
CA HIS A 82 11.32 -7.98 3.69
C HIS A 82 10.36 -7.85 4.89
N ILE A 83 9.12 -8.30 4.73
CA ILE A 83 8.11 -8.25 5.80
C ILE A 83 8.48 -9.20 6.94
N ALA A 84 8.86 -10.45 6.61
CA ALA A 84 9.27 -11.43 7.61
C ALA A 84 10.48 -10.96 8.43
N GLU A 85 11.56 -10.52 7.77
CA GLU A 85 12.76 -10.03 8.45
C GLU A 85 12.50 -8.78 9.30
N ALA A 86 11.61 -7.89 8.87
CA ALA A 86 11.31 -6.66 9.60
C ALA A 86 10.32 -6.88 10.77
N SER A 87 9.44 -7.88 10.69
CA SER A 87 8.48 -8.23 11.75
C SER A 87 9.01 -9.26 12.74
N GLU A 88 10.06 -10.00 12.40
CA GLU A 88 10.70 -10.97 13.28
C GLU A 88 11.20 -10.30 14.58
N GLY A 89 10.78 -10.88 15.71
CA GLY A 89 11.05 -10.35 17.04
C GLY A 89 9.99 -9.37 17.57
N HIS A 90 9.07 -8.89 16.72
CA HIS A 90 7.93 -8.05 17.12
C HIS A 90 6.64 -8.86 17.22
N PHE A 91 6.36 -9.69 16.21
CA PHE A 91 5.09 -10.40 16.09
C PHE A 91 5.26 -11.86 15.69
N VAL A 92 4.32 -12.70 16.14
CA VAL A 92 4.10 -14.01 15.53
C VAL A 92 3.29 -13.79 14.26
N MET A 93 3.75 -14.36 13.13
CA MET A 93 2.99 -14.36 11.88
C MET A 93 1.88 -15.42 11.99
N GLU A 94 0.69 -14.96 12.39
CA GLU A 94 -0.47 -15.83 12.61
C GLU A 94 -1.10 -16.32 11.30
N ASP A 95 -1.13 -15.49 10.27
CA ASP A 95 -1.72 -15.82 8.97
C ASP A 95 -1.07 -15.01 7.83
N TRP A 96 -1.06 -15.60 6.64
CA TRP A 96 -0.67 -14.92 5.41
C TRP A 96 -1.64 -15.27 4.27
N HIS A 97 -2.41 -14.28 3.85
CA HIS A 97 -3.38 -14.44 2.77
C HIS A 97 -2.98 -13.62 1.54
N ASN A 98 -2.77 -14.29 0.41
CA ASN A 98 -2.55 -13.64 -0.89
C ASN A 98 -3.85 -13.58 -1.71
N ILE A 99 -4.39 -12.38 -1.85
CA ILE A 99 -5.59 -12.07 -2.67
C ILE A 99 -5.23 -11.24 -3.90
N GLY A 100 -3.99 -11.32 -4.39
CA GLY A 100 -3.50 -10.49 -5.50
C GLY A 100 -4.30 -10.64 -6.80
N ALA A 101 -4.82 -11.83 -7.11
CA ALA A 101 -5.65 -12.05 -8.30
C ALA A 101 -6.98 -11.27 -8.27
N ASP A 102 -7.50 -10.93 -7.08
CA ASP A 102 -8.70 -10.10 -6.95
C ASP A 102 -8.41 -8.62 -7.27
N TYR A 103 -7.14 -8.21 -7.28
CA TYR A 103 -6.75 -6.84 -7.57
C TYR A 103 -6.91 -6.48 -9.05
N ASP A 104 -6.75 -7.43 -9.97
CA ASP A 104 -7.10 -7.27 -11.39
C ASP A 104 -8.56 -6.83 -11.54
N ARG A 105 -9.48 -7.61 -10.96
CA ARG A 105 -10.93 -7.30 -10.97
C ARG A 105 -11.22 -5.91 -10.40
N THR A 106 -10.50 -5.54 -9.35
CA THR A 106 -10.61 -4.23 -8.71
C THR A 106 -10.17 -3.10 -9.65
N LEU A 107 -8.99 -3.23 -10.26
CA LEU A 107 -8.44 -2.25 -11.20
C LEU A 107 -9.28 -2.14 -12.47
N MET A 108 -9.84 -3.24 -12.97
CA MET A 108 -10.72 -3.24 -14.13
C MET A 108 -12.06 -2.57 -13.84
N ALA A 109 -12.63 -2.80 -12.65
CA ALA A 109 -13.81 -2.06 -12.22
C ALA A 109 -13.53 -0.56 -12.08
N TRP A 110 -12.34 -0.17 -11.60
CA TRP A 110 -11.94 1.24 -11.55
C TRP A 110 -11.76 1.83 -12.95
N PHE A 111 -11.14 1.09 -13.88
CA PHE A 111 -10.94 1.52 -15.25
C PHE A 111 -12.27 1.74 -15.97
N GLU A 112 -13.21 0.80 -15.86
CA GLU A 112 -14.54 0.93 -16.45
C GLU A 112 -15.24 2.21 -15.96
N ARG A 113 -15.26 2.41 -14.63
CA ARG A 113 -15.88 3.59 -14.02
C ARG A 113 -15.16 4.89 -14.39
N PHE A 114 -13.83 4.88 -14.49
CA PHE A 114 -13.04 6.01 -14.95
C PHE A 114 -13.41 6.40 -16.38
N LYS A 115 -13.53 5.42 -17.29
CA LYS A 115 -13.93 5.65 -18.68
C LYS A 115 -15.36 6.18 -18.80
N GLN A 116 -16.29 5.65 -18.00
CA GLN A 116 -17.67 6.15 -17.95
C GLN A 116 -17.75 7.60 -17.43
N ALA A 117 -16.91 7.97 -16.46
CA ALA A 117 -16.87 9.31 -15.89
C ALA A 117 -16.10 10.32 -16.75
N TRP A 118 -15.26 9.85 -17.69
CA TRP A 118 -14.36 10.70 -18.47
C TRP A 118 -15.02 11.93 -19.13
N PRO A 119 -16.23 11.85 -19.73
CA PRO A 119 -16.88 13.03 -20.31
C PRO A 119 -17.05 14.20 -19.32
N GLN A 120 -17.23 13.90 -18.03
CA GLN A 120 -17.37 14.92 -16.97
C GLN A 120 -16.01 15.39 -16.43
N LEU A 121 -14.95 14.60 -16.63
CA LEU A 121 -13.59 14.88 -16.17
C LEU A 121 -12.75 15.59 -17.24
N ALA A 122 -13.12 15.47 -18.52
CA ALA A 122 -12.35 15.96 -19.65
C ALA A 122 -12.12 17.48 -19.64
N GLU A 123 -13.00 18.26 -19.00
CA GLU A 123 -12.81 19.70 -18.84
C GLU A 123 -11.72 20.06 -17.82
N ARG A 124 -11.43 19.16 -16.87
CA ARG A 124 -10.47 19.38 -15.77
C ARG A 124 -9.12 18.74 -16.02
N TYR A 125 -9.06 17.70 -16.85
CA TYR A 125 -7.88 16.91 -17.10
C TYR A 125 -7.57 16.83 -18.60
N SER A 126 -6.29 16.83 -18.95
CA SER A 126 -5.87 16.69 -20.34
C SER A 126 -6.08 15.27 -20.86
N GLU A 127 -6.20 15.11 -22.18
CA GLU A 127 -6.18 13.80 -22.83
C GLU A 127 -4.89 13.01 -22.51
N ARG A 128 -3.77 13.71 -22.30
CA ARG A 128 -2.52 13.07 -21.86
C ARG A 128 -2.70 12.39 -20.49
N PHE A 129 -3.41 13.04 -19.56
CA PHE A 129 -3.72 12.46 -18.26
C PHE A 129 -4.62 11.23 -18.41
N GLU A 130 -5.63 11.29 -19.28
CA GLU A 130 -6.50 10.15 -19.54
C GLU A 130 -5.75 8.92 -20.04
N ARG A 131 -4.84 9.12 -20.99
CA ARG A 131 -3.98 8.05 -21.50
C ARG A 131 -3.04 7.50 -20.43
N MET A 132 -2.45 8.40 -19.63
CA MET A 132 -1.56 8.02 -18.52
C MET A 132 -2.32 7.19 -17.48
N PHE A 133 -3.48 7.66 -17.03
CA PHE A 133 -4.25 6.97 -16.01
C PHE A 133 -4.87 5.67 -16.51
N SER A 134 -5.27 5.62 -17.79
CA SER A 134 -5.70 4.38 -18.45
C SER A 134 -4.56 3.37 -18.53
N TYR A 135 -3.35 3.80 -18.90
CA TYR A 135 -2.16 2.94 -18.93
C TYR A 135 -1.87 2.40 -17.54
N TYR A 136 -1.87 3.24 -16.50
CA TYR A 136 -1.65 2.83 -15.11
C TYR A 136 -2.61 1.70 -14.70
N LEU A 137 -3.93 1.91 -14.85
CA LEU A 137 -4.92 0.92 -14.39
C LEU A 137 -4.82 -0.41 -15.14
N ASN A 138 -4.59 -0.38 -16.46
CA ASN A 138 -4.49 -1.60 -17.26
C ASN A 138 -3.15 -2.32 -17.06
N ALA A 139 -2.04 -1.58 -16.94
CA ALA A 139 -0.71 -2.16 -16.75
C ALA A 139 -0.53 -2.75 -15.34
N CYS A 140 -1.26 -2.28 -14.33
CA CYS A 140 -1.24 -2.88 -13.00
C CYS A 140 -2.20 -4.08 -12.87
N ALA A 141 -3.16 -4.23 -13.78
CA ALA A 141 -4.12 -5.33 -13.76
C ALA A 141 -3.58 -6.61 -14.40
N GLY A 142 -2.76 -6.48 -15.46
CA GLY A 142 -2.11 -7.59 -16.18
C GLY A 142 -0.68 -7.85 -15.73
#